data_AF-A0A8T7MNV0-F1
#
_entry.id   AF-A0A8T7MNV0-F1
#
_cell.length_a   1.000
_cell.length_b   1.000
_cell.length_c   1.000
_cell.angle_alpha   90.00
_cell.angle_beta   90.00
_cell.angle_gamma   90.00
#
_symmetry.space_group_name_H-M   'P 1'
#
loop_
_entity.id
_entity.type
_entity.pdbx_description
1 polymer ?
#
loop_
_entity_poly.entity_id
_entity_poly.type
_entity_poly.pdbx_seq_one_letter_code
_entity_poly.pdbx_strand_id
1 'polypeptide(L)'
;MAYKKLLTIMETNKDNIANQAAQIIIQRHVGRYSELTTAELVKRNLALVEIVIQYLRDGDIAVYRNSIKEHVELRRQQGFSGSDVSSRTTIMIEKVIEIIELEMAAPELEQTKNDYINRIMSIAALGKASTSSAFLKKGNDA
;
A
#
# COMPACT_ATOMS: atom_id res chain seq x y z
N MET A 1 5.08 -21.48 2.14
CA MET A 1 4.25 -20.26 2.06
C MET A 1 3.82 -20.02 0.62
N ALA A 2 2.51 -19.94 0.35
CA ALA A 2 1.96 -19.84 -1.01
C ALA A 2 2.40 -18.56 -1.78
N TYR A 3 2.87 -17.52 -1.09
CA TYR A 3 3.24 -16.23 -1.69
C TYR A 3 4.73 -15.86 -1.51
N LYS A 4 5.63 -16.84 -1.33
CA LYS A 4 7.05 -16.57 -1.07
C LYS A 4 7.72 -15.71 -2.17
N LYS A 5 7.43 -15.98 -3.45
CA LYS A 5 7.99 -15.20 -4.57
C LYS A 5 7.42 -13.78 -4.63
N LEU A 6 6.12 -13.60 -4.36
CA LEU A 6 5.52 -12.26 -4.23
C LEU A 6 6.17 -11.46 -3.09
N LEU A 7 6.39 -12.09 -1.94
CA LEU A 7 7.10 -11.46 -0.82
C LEU A 7 8.51 -11.01 -1.24
N THR A 8 9.27 -11.88 -1.92
CA THR A 8 10.61 -11.52 -2.44
C THR A 8 10.55 -10.35 -3.42
N ILE A 9 9.61 -10.36 -4.38
CA ILE A 9 9.43 -9.24 -5.33
C ILE A 9 9.19 -7.92 -4.57
N MET A 10 8.30 -7.94 -3.58
CA MET A 10 7.95 -6.77 -2.77
C MET A 10 9.14 -6.28 -1.94
N GLU A 11 9.87 -7.19 -1.29
CA GLU A 11 11.04 -6.86 -0.48
C GLU A 11 12.18 -6.26 -1.32
N THR A 12 12.47 -6.85 -2.47
CA THR A 12 13.52 -6.38 -3.39
C THR A 12 13.18 -5.03 -4.01
N ASN A 13 11.90 -4.75 -4.25
CA ASN A 13 11.48 -3.54 -4.98
C ASN A 13 10.88 -2.44 -4.10
N LYS A 14 10.80 -2.60 -2.78
CA LYS A 14 10.10 -1.63 -1.89
C LYS A 14 10.58 -0.20 -2.03
N ASP A 15 11.89 0.00 -2.17
CA ASP A 15 12.48 1.34 -2.33
C ASP A 15 12.17 1.92 -3.70
N ASN A 16 12.22 1.10 -4.75
CA ASN A 16 11.86 1.51 -6.10
C ASN A 16 10.37 1.92 -6.17
N ILE A 17 9.48 1.10 -5.61
CA ILE A 17 8.05 1.39 -5.49
C ILE A 17 7.82 2.73 -4.77
N ALA A 18 8.48 2.93 -3.63
CA ALA A 18 8.32 4.14 -2.83
C ALA A 18 8.81 5.40 -3.56
N ASN A 19 9.95 5.30 -4.26
CA ASN A 19 10.53 6.38 -5.05
C ASN A 19 9.67 6.75 -6.26
N GLN A 20 9.27 5.77 -7.07
CA GLN A 20 8.44 6.04 -8.25
C GLN A 20 7.08 6.61 -7.85
N ALA A 21 6.46 6.06 -6.80
CA ALA A 21 5.20 6.60 -6.30
C ALA A 21 5.35 8.05 -5.80
N ALA A 22 6.44 8.39 -5.11
CA ALA A 22 6.70 9.75 -4.66
C ALA A 22 6.81 10.74 -5.82
N GLN A 23 7.52 10.37 -6.89
CA GLN A 23 7.64 11.18 -8.10
C GLN A 23 6.27 11.42 -8.75
N ILE A 24 5.45 10.36 -8.88
CA ILE A 24 4.10 10.45 -9.47
C ILE A 24 3.18 11.32 -8.62
N ILE A 25 3.24 11.21 -7.29
CA ILE A 25 2.44 12.02 -6.36
C ILE A 25 2.73 13.51 -6.55
N ILE A 26 4.00 13.88 -6.68
CA ILE A 26 4.42 15.26 -6.94
C ILE A 26 3.93 15.69 -8.33
N GLN A 27 4.23 14.88 -9.36
CA GLN A 27 3.89 15.20 -10.76
C GLN A 27 2.37 15.38 -10.97
N ARG A 28 1.57 14.49 -10.38
CA ARG A 28 0.09 14.52 -10.47
C ARG A 28 -0.55 15.49 -9.47
N HIS A 29 0.23 16.23 -8.68
CA HIS A 29 -0.25 17.21 -7.70
C HIS A 29 -1.30 16.61 -6.74
N VAL A 30 -0.97 15.47 -6.13
CA VAL A 30 -1.93 14.70 -5.32
C VAL A 30 -2.15 15.34 -3.96
N GLY A 31 -3.11 16.26 -3.89
CA GLY A 31 -3.55 16.91 -2.65
C GLY A 31 -2.39 17.50 -1.85
N ARG A 32 -2.47 17.44 -0.51
CA ARG A 32 -1.40 17.96 0.35
C ARG A 32 -0.09 17.16 0.26
N TYR A 33 -0.09 15.98 -0.36
CA TYR A 33 1.15 15.22 -0.51
C TYR A 33 2.12 15.85 -1.51
N SER A 34 1.64 16.64 -2.48
CA SER A 34 2.54 17.35 -3.41
C SER A 34 3.28 18.53 -2.78
N GLU A 35 2.90 18.95 -1.57
CA GLU A 35 3.60 19.99 -0.79
C GLU A 35 4.83 19.44 -0.06
N LEU A 36 4.95 18.11 0.05
CA LEU A 36 6.06 17.46 0.73
C LEU A 36 7.28 17.33 -0.18
N THR A 37 8.46 17.26 0.42
CA THR A 37 9.67 16.91 -0.31
C THR A 37 9.62 15.45 -0.77
N THR A 38 10.34 15.12 -1.85
CA THR A 38 10.47 13.75 -2.34
C THR A 38 10.94 12.79 -1.24
N ALA A 39 11.91 13.19 -0.42
CA ALA A 39 12.43 12.36 0.66
C ALA A 39 11.37 12.03 1.72
N GLU A 40 10.53 12.99 2.10
CA GLU A 40 9.43 12.76 3.05
C GLU A 40 8.38 11.82 2.47
N LEU A 41 8.06 11.97 1.18
CA LEU A 41 7.13 11.07 0.48
C LEU A 41 7.67 9.66 0.40
N VAL A 42 8.94 9.49 0.03
CA VAL A 42 9.60 8.18 -0.03
C VAL A 42 9.53 7.50 1.33
N LYS A 43 9.92 8.18 2.41
CA LYS A 43 9.85 7.62 3.77
C LYS A 43 8.43 7.17 4.13
N ARG A 44 7.42 8.00 3.83
CA ARG A 44 6.02 7.67 4.11
C ARG A 44 5.51 6.50 3.26
N ASN A 45 5.92 6.43 1.99
CA ASN A 45 5.55 5.39 1.04
C ASN A 45 6.17 4.06 1.45
N LEU A 46 7.45 4.07 1.83
CA LEU A 46 8.15 2.89 2.32
C LEU A 46 7.44 2.29 3.54
N ALA A 47 7.07 3.10 4.52
CA ALA A 47 6.33 2.63 5.69
C ALA A 47 5.00 1.94 5.32
N LEU A 48 4.29 2.42 4.30
CA LEU A 48 3.05 1.79 3.83
C LEU A 48 3.33 0.45 3.11
N VAL A 49 4.38 0.36 2.30
CA VAL A 49 4.81 -0.89 1.66
C VAL A 49 5.23 -1.92 2.70
N GLU A 50 5.93 -1.50 3.75
CA GLU A 50 6.39 -2.37 4.83
C GLU A 50 5.23 -3.01 5.60
N ILE A 51 4.13 -2.29 5.82
CA ILE A 51 2.90 -2.88 6.40
C ILE A 51 2.35 -4.01 5.51
N VAL A 52 2.37 -3.83 4.19
CA VAL A 52 1.93 -4.86 3.22
C VAL A 52 2.89 -6.05 3.21
N ILE A 53 4.20 -5.80 3.20
CA ILE A 53 5.23 -6.85 3.29
C ILE A 53 5.07 -7.65 4.58
N GLN A 54 4.84 -6.99 5.71
CA GLN A 54 4.62 -7.67 6.98
C GLN A 54 3.40 -8.59 6.91
N TYR A 55 2.29 -8.14 6.33
CA TYR A 55 1.11 -8.98 6.16
C TYR A 55 1.35 -10.15 5.20
N LEU A 56 2.10 -9.94 4.11
CA LEU A 56 2.49 -11.03 3.21
C LEU A 56 3.38 -12.07 3.90
N ARG A 57 4.23 -11.62 4.83
CA ARG A 57 5.14 -12.47 5.62
C ARG A 57 4.43 -13.22 6.73
N ASP A 58 3.50 -12.61 7.45
CA ASP A 58 2.94 -13.23 8.66
C ASP A 58 1.53 -13.78 8.45
N GLY A 59 0.79 -13.21 7.49
CA GLY A 59 -0.62 -13.53 7.25
C GLY A 59 -1.57 -13.04 8.36
N ASP A 60 -1.08 -12.28 9.34
CA ASP A 60 -1.89 -11.79 10.45
C ASP A 60 -2.76 -10.59 10.03
N ILE A 61 -4.04 -10.87 9.82
CA ILE A 61 -5.02 -9.87 9.42
C ILE A 61 -5.30 -8.83 10.51
N ALA A 62 -5.20 -9.20 11.79
CA ALA A 62 -5.46 -8.26 12.89
C ALA A 62 -4.33 -7.23 12.98
N VAL A 63 -3.08 -7.68 12.91
CA VAL A 63 -1.89 -6.81 12.86
C VAL A 63 -1.96 -5.87 11.66
N TYR A 64 -2.23 -6.41 10.47
CA TYR A 64 -2.36 -5.59 9.25
C TYR A 64 -3.42 -4.49 9.39
N ARG A 65 -4.62 -4.83 9.88
CA ARG A 65 -5.72 -3.88 10.05
C ARG A 65 -5.35 -2.77 11.04
N ASN A 66 -4.71 -3.12 12.16
CA ASN A 66 -4.28 -2.14 13.16
C ASN A 66 -3.22 -1.20 12.59
N SER A 67 -2.18 -1.73 11.94
CA SER A 67 -1.12 -0.90 11.36
C SER A 67 -1.64 0.04 10.26
N ILE A 68 -2.57 -0.42 9.41
CA ILE A 68 -3.21 0.46 8.41
C ILE A 68 -4.05 1.54 9.08
N LYS A 69 -4.83 1.19 10.11
CA LYS A 69 -5.66 2.15 10.86
C LYS A 69 -4.78 3.24 11.47
N GLU A 70 -3.74 2.86 12.20
CA GLU A 70 -2.77 3.78 12.81
C GLU A 70 -2.10 4.69 11.77
N HIS A 71 -1.69 4.10 10.63
CA HIS A 71 -1.07 4.88 9.55
C HIS A 71 -2.02 5.94 9.00
N VAL A 72 -3.30 5.61 8.77
CA VAL A 72 -4.29 6.57 8.25
C VAL A 72 -4.70 7.61 9.28
N GLU A 73 -4.87 7.22 10.55
CA GLU A 73 -5.16 8.15 11.64
C GLU A 73 -4.04 9.17 11.81
N LEU A 74 -2.77 8.73 11.75
CA LEU A 74 -1.61 9.62 11.78
C LEU A 74 -1.64 10.64 10.64
N ARG A 75 -2.04 10.25 9.42
CA ARG A 75 -2.17 11.22 8.31
C ARG A 75 -3.33 12.19 8.52
N ARG A 76 -4.45 11.74 9.04
CA ARG A 76 -5.57 12.65 9.38
C ARG A 76 -5.17 13.67 10.44
N GLN A 77 -4.44 13.26 11.48
CA GLN A 77 -3.92 14.16 12.51
C GLN A 77 -2.92 15.19 11.94
N GLN A 78 -2.20 14.84 10.88
CA GLN A 78 -1.32 15.75 10.14
C GLN A 78 -2.08 16.62 9.11
N GLY A 79 -3.41 16.54 9.08
CA GLY A 79 -4.27 17.35 8.23
C GLY A 79 -4.40 16.87 6.78
N PHE A 80 -4.02 15.62 6.48
CA PHE A 80 -4.29 15.02 5.16
C PHE A 80 -5.75 14.57 5.09
N SER A 81 -6.41 14.86 3.97
CA SER A 81 -7.78 14.42 3.76
C SER A 81 -7.86 12.92 3.50
N GLY A 82 -9.04 12.32 3.71
CA GLY A 82 -9.27 10.92 3.32
C GLY A 82 -9.06 10.70 1.81
N SER A 83 -9.37 11.70 1.00
CA SER A 83 -9.14 11.67 -0.45
C SER A 83 -7.64 11.67 -0.78
N ASP A 84 -6.83 12.49 -0.10
CA ASP A 84 -5.37 12.53 -0.30
C ASP A 84 -4.75 11.15 -0.04
N VAL A 85 -5.14 10.55 1.08
CA VAL A 85 -4.67 9.22 1.48
C VAL A 85 -5.11 8.16 0.48
N SER A 86 -6.35 8.23 -0.01
CA SER A 86 -6.88 7.30 -1.01
C SER A 86 -6.13 7.40 -2.34
N SER A 87 -6.00 8.61 -2.89
CA SER A 87 -5.32 8.83 -4.18
C SER A 87 -3.84 8.40 -4.13
N ARG A 88 -3.16 8.72 -3.03
CA ARG A 88 -1.80 8.22 -2.78
C ARG A 88 -1.75 6.69 -2.75
N THR A 89 -2.70 6.04 -2.07
CA THR A 89 -2.75 4.58 -1.97
C THR A 89 -2.98 3.93 -3.34
N THR A 90 -3.83 4.52 -4.19
CA THR A 90 -4.03 4.04 -5.57
C THR A 90 -2.72 4.05 -6.35
N ILE A 91 -1.95 5.14 -6.30
CA ILE A 91 -0.64 5.22 -6.99
C ILE A 91 0.32 4.15 -6.47
N MET A 92 0.32 3.89 -5.16
CA MET A 92 1.16 2.83 -4.58
C MET A 92 0.78 1.45 -5.12
N ILE A 93 -0.51 1.16 -5.25
CA ILE A 93 -1.00 -0.12 -5.80
C ILE A 93 -0.63 -0.24 -7.28
N GLU A 94 -0.82 0.83 -8.07
CA GLU A 94 -0.39 0.87 -9.48
C GLU A 94 1.09 0.50 -9.61
N LYS A 95 1.98 1.12 -8.81
CA LYS A 95 3.42 0.80 -8.83
C LYS A 95 3.73 -0.64 -8.44
N VAL A 96 3.02 -1.20 -7.45
CA VAL A 96 3.20 -2.60 -7.06
C VAL A 96 2.81 -3.54 -8.20
N ILE A 97 1.68 -3.28 -8.87
CA ILE A 97 1.20 -4.09 -9.99
C ILE A 97 2.19 -4.03 -11.15
N GLU A 98 2.66 -2.84 -11.53
CA GLU A 98 3.65 -2.69 -12.60
C GLU A 98 4.94 -3.47 -12.31
N ILE A 99 5.43 -3.46 -11.07
CA ILE A 99 6.60 -4.25 -10.68
C ILE A 99 6.32 -5.75 -10.80
N ILE A 100 5.14 -6.22 -10.38
CA ILE A 100 4.76 -7.63 -10.53
C ILE A 100 4.71 -8.02 -12.01
N GLU A 101 4.14 -7.16 -12.87
CA GLU A 101 4.07 -7.41 -14.31
C GLU A 101 5.45 -7.49 -14.96
N LEU A 102 6.38 -6.63 -14.56
CA LEU A 102 7.76 -6.66 -15.04
C LEU A 102 8.52 -7.91 -14.58
N GLU A 103 8.42 -8.27 -13.30
CA GLU A 103 9.13 -9.43 -12.72
C GLU A 103 8.53 -10.79 -13.15
N MET A 104 7.31 -10.78 -13.68
CA MET A 104 6.56 -11.97 -14.08
C MET A 104 6.19 -11.95 -15.57
N ALA A 105 7.02 -11.32 -16.42
CA ALA A 105 6.75 -11.13 -17.84
C ALA A 105 6.77 -12.42 -18.69
N ALA A 106 7.29 -13.53 -18.16
CA ALA A 106 7.35 -14.81 -18.88
C ALA A 106 5.92 -15.39 -19.08
N PRO A 107 5.52 -15.79 -20.30
CA PRO A 107 4.15 -16.24 -20.59
C PRO A 107 3.66 -17.40 -19.72
N GLU A 108 4.53 -18.33 -19.37
CA GLU A 108 4.22 -19.47 -18.50
C GLU A 108 3.90 -19.06 -17.05
N LEU A 109 4.22 -17.83 -16.66
CA LEU A 109 3.95 -17.27 -15.34
C LEU A 109 2.64 -16.46 -15.29
N GLU A 110 1.90 -16.34 -16.39
CA GLU A 110 0.72 -15.47 -16.51
C GLU A 110 -0.33 -15.73 -15.41
N GLN A 111 -0.63 -16.99 -15.12
CA GLN A 111 -1.59 -17.33 -14.06
C GLN A 111 -1.05 -16.92 -12.68
N THR A 112 0.22 -17.17 -12.40
CA THR A 112 0.84 -16.80 -11.11
C THR A 112 0.89 -15.28 -10.93
N LYS A 113 1.18 -14.54 -12.01
CA LYS A 113 1.11 -13.08 -12.05
C LYS A 113 -0.29 -12.58 -11.69
N ASN A 114 -1.33 -13.13 -12.31
CA ASN A 114 -2.71 -12.75 -12.05
C ASN A 114 -3.12 -13.07 -10.60
N ASP A 115 -2.69 -14.21 -10.05
CA ASP A 115 -2.92 -14.56 -8.65
C ASP A 115 -2.25 -13.55 -7.70
N TYR A 116 -1.06 -13.06 -8.04
CA TYR A 116 -0.34 -12.06 -7.25
C TYR A 116 -1.02 -10.69 -7.30
N ILE A 117 -1.44 -10.24 -8.49
CA ILE A 117 -2.21 -9.00 -8.65
C ILE A 117 -3.50 -9.09 -7.83
N ASN A 118 -4.26 -10.19 -7.95
CA ASN A 118 -5.48 -10.40 -7.18
C ASN A 118 -5.24 -10.39 -5.67
N ARG A 119 -4.10 -10.94 -5.22
CA ARG A 119 -3.71 -10.90 -3.80
C ARG A 119 -3.43 -9.48 -3.33
N ILE A 120 -2.69 -8.67 -4.09
CA ILE A 120 -2.43 -7.26 -3.76
C ILE A 120 -3.73 -6.46 -3.72
N MET A 121 -4.61 -6.65 -4.70
CA MET A 121 -5.92 -6.00 -4.73
C MET A 121 -6.80 -6.39 -3.54
N SER A 122 -6.75 -7.66 -3.13
CA SER A 122 -7.44 -8.14 -1.93
C SER A 122 -6.90 -7.49 -0.65
N ILE A 123 -5.58 -7.32 -0.55
CA ILE A 123 -4.93 -6.60 0.57
C ILE A 123 -5.39 -5.14 0.60
N ALA A 124 -5.37 -4.45 -0.54
CA ALA A 124 -5.86 -3.07 -0.64
C ALA A 124 -7.33 -2.92 -0.19
N ALA A 125 -8.18 -3.88 -0.57
CA ALA A 125 -9.58 -3.91 -0.13
C ALA A 125 -9.71 -4.07 1.40
N LEU A 126 -8.86 -4.92 2.02
CA LEU A 126 -8.80 -5.04 3.48
C LEU A 126 -8.39 -3.71 4.14
N GLY A 127 -7.39 -3.01 3.59
CA GLY A 127 -6.95 -1.72 4.10
C GLY A 127 -8.06 -0.65 4.03
N LYS A 128 -8.79 -0.59 2.90
CA LYS A 128 -9.94 0.31 2.74
C LYS A 128 -11.05 0.02 3.76
N ALA A 129 -11.41 -1.24 3.96
CA ALA A 129 -12.42 -1.63 4.94
C ALA A 129 -12.04 -1.22 6.38
N SER A 130 -10.75 -1.29 6.71
CA SER A 130 -10.21 -0.95 8.05
C SER A 130 -10.31 0.54 8.41
N THR A 131 -10.46 1.40 7.41
CA THR A 131 -10.41 2.87 7.57
C THR A 131 -11.74 3.56 7.27
N SER A 132 -12.76 2.76 6.95
CA SER A 132 -14.13 3.20 6.74
C SER A 132 -14.78 3.57 8.08
N SER A 133 -15.55 4.67 8.12
CA SER A 133 -16.21 5.20 9.32
C SER A 133 -17.14 4.21 10.04
N ALA A 134 -17.63 3.16 9.35
CA ALA A 134 -18.39 2.07 9.96
C ALA A 134 -17.56 1.20 10.92
N PHE A 135 -16.25 1.05 10.70
CA PHE A 135 -15.35 0.32 11.59
C PHE A 135 -14.91 1.18 12.79
N LEU A 136 -14.82 2.50 12.60
CA LEU A 136 -14.41 3.45 13.64
C LEU A 136 -15.50 3.68 14.71
N LYS A 137 -16.77 3.39 14.42
CA LYS A 137 -17.86 3.48 15.41
C LYS A 137 -17.91 2.29 16.39
N LYS A 138 -17.43 1.09 16.01
CA LYS A 138 -17.50 -0.10 16.87
C LYS A 138 -16.41 -0.19 17.95
N GLY A 139 -15.49 0.77 18.01
CA GLY A 139 -14.45 0.84 19.05
C GLY A 139 -14.78 1.78 20.21
N ASN A 140 -15.96 2.41 20.22
CA ASN A 140 -16.36 3.41 21.21
C ASN A 140 -17.57 2.97 22.07
N ASP A 141 -18.05 1.74 21.90
CA ASP A 141 -19.20 1.18 22.64
C ASP A 141 -18.76 0.01 23.57
N ALA A 142 -17.56 0.09 24.15
CA ALA A 142 -17.06 -0.86 25.15
C ALA A 142 -16.70 -0.14 26.45
#